data_AF-G3IQN9-F1
#
_entry.id   AF-G3IQN9-F1
#
_cell.length_a   1.000
_cell.length_b   1.000
_cell.length_c   1.000
_cell.angle_alpha   90.00
_cell.angle_beta   90.00
_cell.angle_gamma   90.00
#
_symmetry.space_group_name_H-M   'P 1'
#
loop_
_entity.id
_entity.type
_entity.pdbx_description
1 polymer ?
#
loop_
_entity_poly.entity_id
_entity_poly.type
_entity_poly.pdbx_seq_one_letter_code
_entity_poly.pdbx_strand_id
1 'polypeptide(L)'
;MAGNTDNIHGWNPLYRNRNVDPGNNFDSFGFNYGRPGNFNYRRVTGIQVYDHQGHIVPQNMLNIVLDPLMIAMSEACNNAGDVVNFINNQIPARPWLQQVLNYVNALPIAAPEAAFFDWGTPVILNNAVNAETRVGGFFSIMTWNPVNICRAPVDAQRGNYPGNAVDVQVFTYLDANNSADPACLTAIQNIINIPNNAAAIETFLSACSATLAAQLIAGAGFYAFPWKANSLAPGVLIPA
;
A
#
# COMPACT_ATOMS: atom_id res chain seq x y z
N MET A 1 -11.42 -1.31 7.43
CA MET A 1 -10.07 -0.73 7.41
C MET A 1 -9.64 -0.71 5.98
N ALA A 2 -9.21 0.46 5.52
CA ALA A 2 -8.78 0.71 4.16
C ALA A 2 -7.66 -0.26 3.77
N GLY A 3 -7.88 -1.02 2.70
CA GLY A 3 -6.85 -1.87 2.13
C GLY A 3 -6.78 -3.29 2.69
N ASN A 4 -7.86 -3.82 3.25
CA ASN A 4 -8.00 -5.28 3.42
C ASN A 4 -8.12 -6.02 2.07
N THR A 5 -8.37 -5.27 0.99
CA THR A 5 -8.51 -5.80 -0.37
C THR A 5 -7.22 -5.61 -1.17
N ASP A 6 -6.49 -6.68 -1.50
CA ASP A 6 -5.13 -6.65 -2.13
C ASP A 6 -5.10 -6.26 -3.64
N ASN A 7 -5.92 -5.29 -4.05
CA ASN A 7 -6.29 -5.10 -5.46
C ASN A 7 -5.15 -4.59 -6.37
N ILE A 8 -4.24 -3.72 -5.93
CA ILE A 8 -3.20 -3.17 -6.85
C ILE A 8 -2.23 -4.24 -7.36
N HIS A 9 -1.92 -5.23 -6.52
CA HIS A 9 -1.13 -6.40 -6.88
C HIS A 9 -1.89 -7.29 -7.86
N GLY A 10 -3.19 -7.44 -7.64
CA GLY A 10 -4.01 -8.28 -8.48
C GLY A 10 -4.28 -7.72 -9.89
N TRP A 11 -4.12 -6.41 -10.13
CA TRP A 11 -4.58 -5.78 -11.36
C TRP A 11 -3.48 -5.22 -12.28
N ASN A 12 -2.29 -4.86 -11.81
CA ASN A 12 -1.19 -4.48 -12.71
C ASN A 12 -0.45 -5.74 -13.24
N PRO A 13 -0.47 -6.04 -14.56
CA PRO A 13 0.15 -7.24 -15.12
C PRO A 13 1.67 -7.26 -14.98
N LEU A 14 2.31 -6.09 -14.83
CA LEU A 14 3.77 -5.98 -14.65
C LEU A 14 4.25 -6.60 -13.33
N TYR A 15 3.35 -6.82 -12.37
CA TYR A 15 3.65 -7.37 -11.05
C TYR A 15 3.40 -8.87 -10.91
N ARG A 16 2.96 -9.55 -11.98
CA ARG A 16 2.53 -10.96 -11.94
C ARG A 16 3.51 -11.88 -12.67
N ASN A 17 3.73 -13.07 -12.14
CA ASN A 17 4.32 -14.24 -12.81
C ASN A 17 5.56 -13.95 -13.70
N ARG A 18 6.47 -13.04 -13.31
CA ARG A 18 7.78 -12.97 -13.97
C ARG A 18 8.72 -13.99 -13.36
N ASN A 19 9.46 -14.69 -14.21
CA ASN A 19 10.59 -15.50 -13.78
C ASN A 19 11.59 -14.62 -13.03
N VAL A 20 12.11 -15.16 -11.92
CA VAL A 20 13.19 -14.57 -11.12
C VAL A 20 14.40 -14.39 -12.05
N ASP A 21 14.65 -13.16 -12.49
CA ASP A 21 15.84 -12.84 -13.27
C ASP A 21 16.93 -12.40 -12.26
N PRO A 22 18.09 -13.07 -12.19
CA PRO A 22 19.11 -12.79 -11.18
C PRO A 22 19.70 -11.37 -11.22
N GLY A 23 19.40 -10.57 -12.25
CA GLY A 23 19.72 -9.14 -12.32
C GLY A 23 18.59 -8.19 -11.91
N ASN A 24 17.39 -8.70 -11.67
CA ASN A 24 16.26 -7.90 -11.18
C ASN A 24 16.09 -8.13 -9.67
N ASN A 25 15.95 -7.05 -8.91
CA ASN A 25 15.49 -7.10 -7.52
C ASN A 25 13.99 -7.46 -7.41
N PHE A 26 13.46 -8.18 -8.40
CA PHE A 26 12.05 -8.45 -8.63
C PHE A 26 11.79 -9.94 -8.48
N ASP A 27 11.06 -10.31 -7.45
CA ASP A 27 10.27 -11.54 -7.49
C ASP A 27 8.84 -11.17 -7.92
N SER A 28 8.09 -12.09 -8.53
CA SER A 28 6.63 -11.90 -8.67
C SER A 28 5.92 -12.70 -7.59
N PHE A 29 4.78 -12.19 -7.09
CA PHE A 29 3.85 -13.06 -6.37
C PHE A 29 3.11 -13.92 -7.39
N GLY A 30 2.86 -15.18 -7.03
CA GLY A 30 1.93 -16.00 -7.81
C GLY A 30 0.56 -15.32 -7.81
N PHE A 31 -0.23 -15.42 -8.87
CA PHE A 31 -1.60 -14.90 -8.87
C PHE A 31 -2.56 -16.08 -8.94
N ASN A 32 -3.40 -16.27 -7.92
CA ASN A 32 -4.31 -17.41 -7.81
C ASN A 32 -5.72 -16.97 -7.38
N TYR A 33 -6.76 -17.45 -8.07
CA TYR A 33 -8.17 -17.12 -7.82
C TYR A 33 -8.50 -15.61 -7.70
N GLY A 34 -7.85 -14.77 -8.51
CA GLY A 34 -8.09 -13.32 -8.49
C GLY A 34 -7.37 -12.57 -7.36
N ARG A 35 -6.44 -13.22 -6.64
CA ARG A 35 -5.65 -12.61 -5.56
C ARG A 35 -4.17 -12.98 -5.67
N PRO A 36 -3.25 -12.15 -5.14
CA PRO A 36 -1.86 -12.55 -4.97
C PRO A 36 -1.74 -13.79 -4.06
N GLY A 37 -0.85 -14.70 -4.42
CA GLY A 37 -0.50 -15.91 -3.70
C GLY A 37 0.79 -15.71 -2.90
N ASN A 38 0.79 -16.23 -1.67
CA ASN A 38 1.91 -16.25 -0.72
C ASN A 38 2.46 -14.87 -0.29
N PHE A 39 1.63 -14.09 0.41
CA PHE A 39 2.16 -13.09 1.33
C PHE A 39 2.44 -13.71 2.72
N ASN A 40 3.41 -13.17 3.45
CA ASN A 40 3.62 -13.53 4.85
C ASN A 40 2.50 -12.96 5.72
N TYR A 41 1.50 -13.78 6.02
CA TYR A 41 0.35 -13.44 6.86
C TYR A 41 0.75 -13.37 8.34
N ARG A 42 0.79 -12.18 8.95
CA ARG A 42 0.99 -12.05 10.39
C ARG A 42 0.17 -10.89 10.95
N ARG A 43 -0.43 -11.11 12.12
CA ARG A 43 -1.40 -10.19 12.73
C ARG A 43 -0.74 -8.86 13.14
N VAL A 44 -1.35 -7.72 12.77
CA VAL A 44 -0.97 -6.40 13.34
C VAL A 44 -1.37 -6.39 14.81
N THR A 45 -0.49 -5.92 15.69
CA THR A 45 -0.84 -5.75 17.11
C THR A 45 -1.83 -4.60 17.27
N GLY A 46 -2.98 -4.85 17.91
CA GLY A 46 -3.98 -3.82 18.23
C GLY A 46 -5.15 -3.72 17.25
N ILE A 47 -5.15 -4.45 16.13
CA ILE A 47 -6.30 -4.57 15.23
C ILE A 47 -6.57 -6.05 14.88
N GLN A 48 -7.81 -6.38 14.49
CA GLN A 48 -8.18 -7.74 14.08
C GLN A 48 -7.82 -8.05 12.62
N VAL A 49 -6.78 -7.40 12.08
CA VAL A 49 -6.35 -7.60 10.69
C VAL A 49 -4.95 -8.18 10.64
N TYR A 50 -4.77 -9.08 9.68
CA TYR A 50 -3.48 -9.62 9.31
C TYR A 50 -2.81 -8.62 8.40
N ASP A 51 -1.65 -8.11 8.81
CA ASP A 51 -0.77 -7.43 7.88
C ASP A 51 -0.14 -8.51 7.02
N HIS A 52 -0.10 -8.25 5.74
CA HIS A 52 0.84 -8.94 4.88
C HIS A 52 2.12 -8.11 5.02
N GLN A 53 2.92 -8.41 6.06
CA GLN A 53 3.90 -7.55 6.78
C GLN A 53 5.09 -6.94 6.00
N GLY A 54 4.87 -6.60 4.74
CA GLY A 54 5.86 -6.02 3.86
C GLY A 54 5.85 -4.50 3.79
N HIS A 55 4.93 -3.83 4.50
CA HIS A 55 4.82 -2.37 4.48
C HIS A 55 6.02 -1.69 5.14
N ILE A 56 6.56 -0.64 4.53
CA ILE A 56 7.56 0.23 5.17
C ILE A 56 6.86 1.14 6.18
N VAL A 57 5.78 1.79 5.76
CA VAL A 57 4.86 2.53 6.63
C VAL A 57 3.63 1.64 6.87
N PRO A 58 3.40 1.18 8.11
CA PRO A 58 2.39 0.15 8.37
C PRO A 58 0.97 0.68 8.18
N GLN A 59 0.06 -0.22 7.77
CA GLN A 59 -1.32 0.10 7.44
C GLN A 59 -2.08 0.81 8.59
N ASN A 60 -1.80 0.47 9.85
CA ASN A 60 -2.42 1.15 10.99
C ASN A 60 -2.09 2.65 11.05
N MET A 61 -0.91 3.08 10.59
CA MET A 61 -0.55 4.49 10.48
C MET A 61 -1.27 5.13 9.29
N LEU A 62 -1.31 4.46 8.13
CA LEU A 62 -2.03 4.97 6.96
C LEU A 62 -3.52 5.18 7.26
N ASN A 63 -4.13 4.27 8.02
CA ASN A 63 -5.56 4.29 8.37
C ASN A 63 -5.96 5.49 9.23
N ILE A 64 -5.01 6.21 9.85
CA ILE A 64 -5.30 7.52 10.49
C ILE A 64 -5.90 8.50 9.47
N VAL A 65 -5.47 8.42 8.21
CA VAL A 65 -5.99 9.23 7.10
C VAL A 65 -7.00 8.46 6.25
N LEU A 66 -6.69 7.20 5.92
CA LEU A 66 -7.47 6.45 4.93
C LEU A 66 -8.86 6.05 5.45
N ASP A 67 -9.00 5.60 6.71
CA ASP A 67 -10.29 5.14 7.23
C ASP A 67 -11.35 6.26 7.27
N PRO A 68 -11.07 7.47 7.80
CA PRO A 68 -12.03 8.57 7.77
C PRO A 68 -12.48 8.95 6.35
N LEU A 69 -11.55 8.98 5.40
CA LEU A 69 -11.88 9.29 4.00
C LEU A 69 -12.69 8.18 3.33
N MET A 70 -12.36 6.92 3.63
CA MET A 70 -13.06 5.76 3.11
C MET A 70 -14.51 5.73 3.60
N ILE A 71 -14.74 6.00 4.89
CA ILE A 71 -16.08 6.14 5.46
C ILE A 71 -16.82 7.30 4.77
N ALA A 72 -16.19 8.48 4.68
CA ALA A 72 -16.82 9.65 4.05
C ALA A 72 -17.16 9.42 2.57
N MET A 73 -16.28 8.77 1.80
CA MET A 73 -16.54 8.42 0.40
C MET A 73 -17.66 7.38 0.28
N SER A 74 -17.66 6.36 1.15
CA SER A 74 -18.70 5.33 1.16
C SER A 74 -20.09 5.92 1.43
N GLU A 75 -20.18 6.91 2.32
CA GLU A 75 -21.42 7.62 2.64
C GLU A 75 -21.87 8.58 1.52
N ALA A 76 -20.91 9.25 0.87
CA ALA A 76 -21.19 10.29 -0.11
C ALA A 76 -21.38 9.77 -1.54
N CYS A 77 -20.84 8.59 -1.88
CA CYS A 77 -20.76 8.13 -3.26
C CYS A 77 -21.55 6.85 -3.52
N ASN A 78 -22.31 6.83 -4.62
CA ASN A 78 -23.03 5.65 -5.12
C ASN A 78 -22.72 5.31 -6.59
N ASN A 79 -21.80 6.05 -7.22
CA ASN A 79 -21.35 5.86 -8.59
C ASN A 79 -20.03 6.62 -8.83
N ALA A 80 -19.37 6.38 -9.96
CA ALA A 80 -18.14 7.09 -10.34
C ALA A 80 -18.25 8.62 -10.40
N GLY A 81 -19.41 9.17 -10.79
CA GLY A 81 -19.64 10.63 -10.82
C GLY A 81 -19.55 11.26 -9.43
N ASP A 82 -20.14 10.59 -8.43
CA ASP A 82 -20.05 11.03 -7.04
C ASP A 82 -18.62 10.95 -6.51
N VAL A 83 -17.81 9.97 -6.95
CA VAL A 83 -16.39 9.87 -6.57
C VAL A 83 -15.62 11.09 -7.08
N VAL A 84 -15.82 11.49 -8.34
CA VAL A 84 -15.19 12.70 -8.90
C VAL A 84 -15.58 13.93 -8.08
N ASN A 85 -16.87 14.07 -7.75
CA ASN A 85 -17.37 15.19 -6.93
C ASN A 85 -16.77 15.16 -5.53
N PHE A 86 -16.69 14.00 -4.90
CA PHE A 86 -16.07 13.82 -3.57
C PHE A 86 -14.62 14.29 -3.58
N ILE A 87 -13.84 13.89 -4.58
CA ILE A 87 -12.42 14.27 -4.72
C ILE A 87 -12.28 15.78 -4.90
N ASN A 88 -13.08 16.38 -5.79
CA ASN A 88 -13.01 17.81 -6.08
C ASN A 88 -13.43 18.69 -4.88
N ASN A 89 -14.28 18.17 -4.00
CA ASN A 89 -14.81 18.90 -2.84
C ASN A 89 -13.99 18.72 -1.55
N GLN A 90 -12.83 18.06 -1.60
CA GLN A 90 -12.00 17.87 -0.41
C GLN A 90 -11.44 19.19 0.13
N ILE A 91 -11.57 19.39 1.45
CA ILE A 91 -10.99 20.52 2.18
C ILE A 91 -10.16 19.97 3.36
N PRO A 92 -8.83 20.16 3.38
CA PRO A 92 -8.01 20.73 2.30
C PRO A 92 -8.02 19.84 1.05
N ALA A 93 -7.62 20.40 -0.09
CA ALA A 93 -7.50 19.65 -1.34
C ALA A 93 -6.52 18.47 -1.18
N ARG A 94 -6.87 17.31 -1.74
CA ARG A 94 -6.09 16.07 -1.66
C ARG A 94 -5.78 15.53 -3.06
N PRO A 95 -4.79 16.11 -3.78
CA PRO A 95 -4.49 15.74 -5.16
C PRO A 95 -4.18 14.25 -5.37
N TRP A 96 -3.67 13.58 -4.34
CA TRP A 96 -3.37 12.15 -4.39
C TRP A 96 -4.61 11.29 -4.68
N LEU A 97 -5.81 11.68 -4.22
CA LEU A 97 -7.05 10.96 -4.55
C LEU A 97 -7.32 10.98 -6.06
N GLN A 98 -7.08 12.12 -6.71
CA GLN A 98 -7.23 12.22 -8.16
C GLN A 98 -6.20 11.35 -8.89
N GLN A 99 -4.97 11.25 -8.37
CA GLN A 99 -3.95 10.37 -8.94
C GLN A 99 -4.34 8.89 -8.83
N VAL A 100 -4.94 8.47 -7.72
CA VAL A 100 -5.51 7.13 -7.55
C VAL A 100 -6.64 6.89 -8.55
N LEU A 101 -7.57 7.83 -8.71
CA LEU A 101 -8.65 7.70 -9.70
C LEU A 101 -8.11 7.60 -11.13
N ASN A 102 -7.11 8.41 -11.49
CA ASN A 102 -6.45 8.35 -12.78
C ASN A 102 -5.80 6.98 -13.01
N TYR A 103 -5.16 6.42 -11.98
CA TYR A 103 -4.58 5.09 -12.03
C TYR A 103 -5.65 4.00 -12.24
N VAL A 104 -6.75 4.03 -11.47
CA VAL A 104 -7.89 3.11 -11.63
C VAL A 104 -8.40 3.10 -13.07
N ASN A 105 -8.60 4.28 -13.66
CA ASN A 105 -9.14 4.43 -15.01
C ASN A 105 -8.16 3.99 -16.11
N ALA A 106 -6.86 4.01 -15.83
CA ALA A 106 -5.81 3.64 -16.78
C ALA A 106 -5.41 2.16 -16.70
N LEU A 107 -5.92 1.40 -15.72
CA LEU A 107 -5.65 -0.04 -15.62
C LEU A 107 -6.26 -0.80 -16.81
N PRO A 108 -5.54 -1.78 -17.39
CA PRO A 108 -6.02 -2.56 -18.53
C PRO A 108 -7.01 -3.66 -18.09
N ILE A 109 -8.15 -3.24 -17.53
CA ILE A 109 -9.21 -4.11 -17.00
C ILE A 109 -10.55 -3.73 -17.63
N ALA A 110 -11.38 -4.73 -17.94
CA ALA A 110 -12.61 -4.53 -18.70
C ALA A 110 -13.67 -3.68 -17.96
N ALA A 111 -13.65 -3.68 -16.63
CA ALA A 111 -14.58 -2.94 -15.78
C ALA A 111 -13.87 -2.43 -14.52
N PRO A 112 -13.08 -1.34 -14.61
CA PRO A 112 -12.29 -0.85 -13.48
C PRO A 112 -13.17 -0.44 -12.30
N GLU A 113 -14.29 0.23 -12.55
CA GLU A 113 -15.20 0.65 -11.50
C GLU A 113 -15.70 -0.53 -10.66
N ALA A 114 -16.16 -1.62 -11.30
CA ALA A 114 -16.63 -2.81 -10.59
C ALA A 114 -15.52 -3.59 -9.86
N ALA A 115 -14.24 -3.35 -10.19
CA ALA A 115 -13.11 -3.96 -9.52
C ALA A 115 -12.70 -3.21 -8.25
N PHE A 116 -13.00 -1.91 -8.16
CA PHE A 116 -12.57 -1.04 -7.06
C PHE A 116 -13.71 -0.53 -6.17
N PHE A 117 -14.96 -0.66 -6.62
CA PHE A 117 -16.15 -0.21 -5.91
C PHE A 117 -17.26 -1.27 -5.95
N ASP A 118 -17.99 -1.38 -4.85
CA ASP A 118 -19.23 -2.16 -4.73
C ASP A 118 -20.38 -1.23 -4.34
N TRP A 119 -21.04 -0.69 -5.37
CA TRP A 119 -22.22 0.16 -5.21
C TRP A 119 -23.49 -0.62 -4.83
N GLY A 120 -23.47 -1.96 -4.94
CA GLY A 120 -24.59 -2.82 -4.57
C GLY A 120 -24.73 -3.02 -3.07
N THR A 121 -23.63 -2.89 -2.32
CA THR A 121 -23.63 -2.93 -0.86
C THR A 121 -24.31 -1.68 -0.29
N PRO A 122 -25.31 -1.77 0.62
CA PRO A 122 -26.00 -0.61 1.19
C PRO A 122 -25.09 0.34 1.97
N VAL A 123 -25.43 1.64 1.99
CA VAL A 123 -24.74 2.64 2.83
C VAL A 123 -25.05 2.37 4.30
N ILE A 124 -24.02 2.30 5.14
CA ILE A 124 -24.15 2.32 6.61
C ILE A 124 -23.27 3.42 7.17
N LEU A 125 -23.89 4.40 7.85
CA LEU A 125 -23.19 5.55 8.42
C LEU A 125 -22.17 5.12 9.47
N ASN A 126 -21.01 5.77 9.46
CA ASN A 126 -19.89 5.61 10.37
C ASN A 126 -19.44 4.15 10.56
N ASN A 127 -19.45 3.37 9.48
CA ASN A 127 -19.11 1.94 9.52
C ASN A 127 -17.90 1.62 8.61
N ALA A 128 -16.72 1.50 9.23
CA ALA A 128 -15.47 1.22 8.53
C ALA A 128 -15.40 -0.14 7.81
N VAL A 129 -16.22 -1.12 8.24
CA VAL A 129 -16.28 -2.44 7.59
C VAL A 129 -17.13 -2.36 6.33
N ASN A 130 -18.30 -1.71 6.42
CA ASN A 130 -19.15 -1.44 5.27
C ASN A 130 -18.45 -0.56 4.23
N ALA A 131 -17.73 0.47 4.69
CA ALA A 131 -16.95 1.35 3.84
C ALA A 131 -15.83 0.60 3.09
N GLU A 132 -15.13 -0.33 3.75
CA GLU A 132 -14.14 -1.19 3.08
C GLU A 132 -14.79 -2.07 2.01
N THR A 133 -16.00 -2.60 2.24
CA THR A 133 -16.72 -3.34 1.20
C THR A 133 -17.08 -2.45 0.00
N ARG A 134 -17.61 -1.26 0.25
CA ARG A 134 -18.12 -0.37 -0.81
C ARG A 134 -17.01 0.29 -1.63
N VAL A 135 -15.95 0.77 -0.99
CA VAL A 135 -14.93 1.61 -1.65
C VAL A 135 -13.49 1.23 -1.26
N GLY A 136 -13.30 0.18 -0.47
CA GLY A 136 -11.99 -0.22 0.04
C GLY A 136 -10.97 -0.56 -1.05
N GLY A 137 -11.44 -1.09 -2.19
CA GLY A 137 -10.59 -1.34 -3.34
C GLY A 137 -9.86 -0.08 -3.83
N PHE A 138 -10.55 1.06 -3.87
CA PHE A 138 -9.93 2.33 -4.26
C PHE A 138 -8.81 2.76 -3.30
N PHE A 139 -9.06 2.72 -1.99
CA PHE A 139 -8.07 3.10 -0.98
C PHE A 139 -6.94 2.08 -0.83
N SER A 140 -7.18 0.83 -1.23
CA SER A 140 -6.18 -0.22 -1.19
C SER A 140 -5.03 0.03 -2.17
N ILE A 141 -5.22 0.84 -3.22
CA ILE A 141 -4.13 1.27 -4.11
C ILE A 141 -3.03 1.99 -3.34
N MET A 142 -3.38 2.80 -2.35
CA MET A 142 -2.40 3.50 -1.53
C MET A 142 -1.79 2.61 -0.46
N THR A 143 -2.60 1.75 0.15
CA THR A 143 -2.13 0.76 1.13
C THR A 143 -1.08 -0.14 0.49
N TRP A 144 -1.43 -0.73 -0.67
CA TRP A 144 -0.63 -1.69 -1.41
C TRP A 144 0.34 -1.07 -2.42
N ASN A 145 0.57 0.24 -2.38
CA ASN A 145 1.43 0.91 -3.35
C ASN A 145 2.84 0.28 -3.32
N PRO A 146 3.39 -0.22 -4.44
CA PRO A 146 4.70 -0.86 -4.50
C PRO A 146 5.88 -0.07 -3.94
N VAL A 147 5.82 1.27 -3.88
CA VAL A 147 6.88 2.05 -3.21
C VAL A 147 6.78 2.00 -1.67
N ASN A 148 5.65 1.50 -1.15
CA ASN A 148 5.36 1.26 0.26
C ASN A 148 5.42 -0.25 0.63
N ILE A 149 5.63 -1.17 -0.32
CA ILE A 149 5.25 -2.62 -0.25
C ILE A 149 6.19 -3.51 -1.11
N CYS A 150 6.37 -4.84 -0.96
CA CYS A 150 6.02 -5.87 0.02
C CYS A 150 7.27 -6.77 0.09
N ARG A 151 7.83 -6.96 1.29
CA ARG A 151 9.03 -7.77 1.50
C ARG A 151 8.97 -9.14 0.83
N ALA A 152 10.07 -9.52 0.16
CA ALA A 152 10.24 -10.85 -0.41
C ALA A 152 10.05 -11.95 0.66
N PRO A 153 9.64 -13.18 0.29
CA PRO A 153 9.42 -14.28 1.23
C PRO A 153 10.58 -14.57 2.20
N VAL A 154 11.82 -14.24 1.81
CA VAL A 154 13.03 -14.39 2.63
C VAL A 154 13.03 -13.55 3.92
N ASP A 155 12.25 -12.47 3.96
CA ASP A 155 12.11 -11.60 5.13
C ASP A 155 11.28 -12.23 6.26
N ALA A 156 10.63 -13.37 6.00
CA ALA A 156 9.91 -14.17 7.02
C ALA A 156 10.81 -14.56 8.22
N GLN A 157 12.13 -14.51 8.02
CA GLN A 157 13.15 -14.86 8.99
C GLN A 157 13.53 -13.70 9.93
N ARG A 158 13.06 -12.46 9.67
CA ARG A 158 13.34 -11.30 10.53
C ARG A 158 12.41 -11.32 11.74
N GLY A 159 12.94 -11.62 12.93
CA GLY A 159 12.14 -11.82 14.16
C GLY A 159 11.51 -10.55 14.75
N ASN A 160 12.02 -9.35 14.40
CA ASN A 160 11.70 -8.07 15.05
C ASN A 160 11.20 -7.00 14.07
N TYR A 161 10.26 -7.33 13.17
CA TYR A 161 9.64 -6.29 12.35
C TYR A 161 8.72 -5.40 13.20
N PRO A 162 8.70 -4.08 12.96
CA PRO A 162 7.78 -3.21 13.67
C PRO A 162 6.36 -3.42 13.13
N GLY A 163 5.50 -4.02 13.94
CA GLY A 163 4.10 -4.27 13.57
C GLY A 163 3.21 -3.03 13.72
N ASN A 164 3.70 -1.93 14.28
CA ASN A 164 2.92 -0.72 14.57
C ASN A 164 3.72 0.58 14.39
N ALA A 165 4.91 0.51 13.81
CA ALA A 165 5.79 1.64 13.55
C ALA A 165 6.49 1.45 12.19
N VAL A 166 7.09 2.53 11.67
CA VAL A 166 7.85 2.48 10.42
C VAL A 166 8.99 1.46 10.53
N ASP A 167 9.22 0.71 9.45
CA ASP A 167 10.38 -0.17 9.33
C ASP A 167 11.67 0.60 9.09
N VAL A 168 12.24 1.15 10.16
CA VAL A 168 13.46 1.96 10.13
C VAL A 168 14.63 1.19 9.51
N GLN A 169 14.72 -0.12 9.71
CA GLN A 169 15.81 -0.91 9.14
C GLN A 169 15.75 -0.97 7.60
N VAL A 170 14.56 -1.19 7.05
CA VAL A 170 14.33 -1.15 5.60
C VAL A 170 14.53 0.27 5.07
N PHE A 171 13.97 1.26 5.74
CA PHE A 171 14.13 2.65 5.36
C PHE A 171 15.61 3.04 5.26
N THR A 172 16.42 2.77 6.30
CA THR A 172 17.85 3.09 6.30
C THR A 172 18.60 2.37 5.18
N TYR A 173 18.24 1.13 4.86
CA TYR A 173 18.84 0.43 3.73
C TYR A 173 18.52 1.11 2.40
N LEU A 174 17.25 1.44 2.17
CA LEU A 174 16.80 2.08 0.93
C LEU A 174 17.42 3.47 0.74
N ASP A 175 17.51 4.23 1.83
CA ASP A 175 18.12 5.56 1.87
C ASP A 175 19.62 5.50 1.58
N ALA A 176 20.35 4.62 2.26
CA ALA A 176 21.80 4.47 2.07
C ALA A 176 22.19 3.99 0.65
N ASN A 177 21.29 3.28 -0.03
CA ASN A 177 21.54 2.70 -1.36
C ASN A 177 20.81 3.41 -2.50
N ASN A 178 20.15 4.55 -2.25
CA ASN A 178 19.32 5.27 -3.24
C ASN A 178 18.39 4.34 -4.04
N SER A 179 17.81 3.35 -3.36
CA SER A 179 17.08 2.25 -4.01
C SER A 179 15.57 2.49 -4.08
N ALA A 180 15.09 3.65 -3.63
CA ALA A 180 13.68 4.02 -3.64
C ALA A 180 13.44 5.43 -4.20
N ASP A 181 12.19 5.78 -4.46
CA ASP A 181 11.81 7.12 -4.89
C ASP A 181 12.21 8.17 -3.82
N PRO A 182 13.01 9.20 -4.17
CA PRO A 182 13.53 10.17 -3.19
C PRO A 182 12.44 10.96 -2.45
N ALA A 183 11.32 11.26 -3.11
CA ALA A 183 10.22 11.97 -2.46
C ALA A 183 9.51 11.07 -1.45
N CYS A 184 9.37 9.77 -1.77
CA CYS A 184 8.86 8.77 -0.84
C CYS A 184 9.78 8.59 0.38
N LEU A 185 11.11 8.49 0.18
CA LEU A 185 12.08 8.40 1.27
C LEU A 185 12.00 9.62 2.21
N THR A 186 11.94 10.83 1.64
CA THR A 186 11.76 12.06 2.41
C THR A 186 10.47 12.03 3.24
N ALA A 187 9.36 11.57 2.64
CA ALA A 187 8.09 11.48 3.35
C ALA A 187 8.07 10.40 4.44
N ILE A 188 8.73 9.26 4.23
CA ILE A 188 8.92 8.23 5.26
C ILE A 188 9.74 8.78 6.43
N GLN A 189 10.83 9.50 6.16
CA GLN A 189 11.63 10.16 7.19
C GLN A 189 10.80 11.16 8.02
N ASN A 190 9.87 11.88 7.39
CA ASN A 190 8.95 12.75 8.11
C ASN A 190 8.02 11.97 9.05
N ILE A 191 7.47 10.83 8.61
CA ILE A 191 6.66 9.96 9.48
C ILE A 191 7.48 9.42 10.65
N ILE A 192 8.76 9.06 10.44
CA ILE A 192 9.67 8.64 11.51
C ILE A 192 9.83 9.75 12.56
N ASN A 193 10.00 11.00 12.12
CA ASN A 193 10.24 12.15 12.99
C ASN A 193 8.98 12.56 13.77
N ILE A 194 7.80 12.44 13.17
CA ILE A 194 6.50 12.81 13.76
C ILE A 194 5.45 11.69 13.54
N PRO A 195 5.57 10.57 14.26
CA PRO A 195 4.71 9.42 14.06
C PRO A 195 3.25 9.75 14.36
N ASN A 196 2.34 9.12 13.61
CA ASN A 196 0.88 9.29 13.71
C ASN A 196 0.37 10.70 13.37
N ASN A 197 1.22 11.59 12.83
CA ASN A 197 0.80 12.91 12.37
C ASN A 197 0.08 12.80 11.02
N ALA A 198 -1.18 13.23 10.96
CA ALA A 198 -1.99 13.16 9.74
C ALA A 198 -1.34 13.88 8.55
N ALA A 199 -0.75 15.06 8.73
CA ALA A 199 -0.11 15.81 7.65
C ALA A 199 1.16 15.13 7.11
N ALA A 200 1.93 14.48 7.98
CA ALA A 200 3.06 13.65 7.54
C ALA A 200 2.59 12.45 6.71
N ILE A 201 1.50 11.81 7.13
CA ILE A 201 0.87 10.70 6.41
C ILE A 201 0.30 11.18 5.06
N GLU A 202 -0.37 12.34 4.98
CA GLU A 202 -0.80 12.94 3.70
C GLU A 202 0.36 13.18 2.73
N THR A 203 1.49 13.66 3.26
CA THR A 203 2.70 13.93 2.46
C THR A 203 3.22 12.62 1.88
N PHE A 204 3.23 11.57 2.67
CA PHE A 204 3.58 10.22 2.22
C PHE A 204 2.62 9.68 1.17
N LEU A 205 1.31 9.78 1.39
CA LEU A 205 0.31 9.37 0.41
C LEU A 205 0.49 10.12 -0.91
N SER A 206 0.77 11.43 -0.86
CA SER A 206 1.01 12.25 -2.04
C SER A 206 2.29 11.88 -2.79
N ALA A 207 3.38 11.56 -2.07
CA ALA A 207 4.62 11.12 -2.69
C ALA A 207 4.42 9.76 -3.38
N CYS A 208 3.80 8.80 -2.69
CA CYS A 208 3.58 7.47 -3.25
C CYS A 208 2.61 7.49 -4.44
N SER A 209 1.53 8.29 -4.38
CA SER A 209 0.55 8.36 -5.47
C SER A 209 1.14 8.96 -6.75
N ALA A 210 2.14 9.84 -6.65
CA ALA A 210 2.82 10.42 -7.80
C ALA A 210 3.54 9.37 -8.67
N THR A 211 3.87 8.22 -8.09
CA THR A 211 4.57 7.13 -8.81
C THR A 211 3.61 6.23 -9.62
N LEU A 212 2.30 6.27 -9.35
CA LEU A 212 1.31 5.36 -9.91
C LEU A 212 1.26 5.36 -11.45
N ALA A 213 1.41 6.52 -12.08
CA ALA A 213 1.40 6.60 -13.54
C ALA A 213 2.62 5.89 -14.17
N ALA A 214 3.82 6.11 -13.63
CA ALA A 214 5.04 5.45 -14.10
C ALA A 214 4.99 3.93 -13.86
N GLN A 215 4.34 3.52 -12.77
CA GLN A 215 4.11 2.12 -12.44
C GLN A 215 3.25 1.36 -13.46
N LEU A 216 2.40 2.02 -14.24
CA LEU A 216 1.66 1.38 -15.34
C LEU A 216 2.54 1.04 -16.54
N ILE A 217 3.67 1.76 -16.69
CA ILE A 217 4.56 1.65 -17.86
C ILE A 217 5.67 0.64 -17.60
N ALA A 218 6.40 0.83 -16.51
CA ALA A 218 7.59 0.03 -16.20
C ALA A 218 7.38 -0.94 -15.03
N GLY A 219 6.37 -0.67 -14.19
CA GLY A 219 6.21 -1.33 -12.90
C GLY A 219 7.31 -0.91 -11.92
N ALA A 220 6.95 -0.65 -10.66
CA ALA A 220 7.90 -0.65 -9.56
C ALA A 220 7.86 -2.02 -8.89
N GLY A 221 8.97 -2.76 -8.91
CA GLY A 221 9.10 -4.02 -8.18
C GLY A 221 9.08 -3.82 -6.67
N PHE A 222 8.79 -4.87 -5.90
CA PHE A 222 9.01 -4.83 -4.45
C PHE A 222 10.49 -5.04 -4.11
N TYR A 223 10.90 -4.57 -2.93
CA TYR A 223 12.29 -4.68 -2.49
C TYR A 223 12.62 -6.09 -1.98
N ALA A 224 13.55 -6.76 -2.66
CA ALA A 224 14.31 -7.88 -2.11
C ALA A 224 15.56 -7.34 -1.41
N PHE A 225 15.70 -7.65 -0.12
CA PHE A 225 16.83 -7.19 0.66
C PHE A 225 17.82 -8.34 0.88
N PRO A 226 19.14 -8.09 0.80
CA PRO A 226 20.15 -9.12 0.99
C PRO A 226 20.35 -9.37 2.48
N TRP A 227 19.32 -9.83 3.17
CA TRP A 227 19.39 -10.08 4.60
C TRP A 227 20.31 -11.27 4.91
N LYS A 228 21.26 -11.08 5.82
CA LYS A 228 22.04 -12.16 6.45
C LYS A 228 21.74 -12.24 7.94
N ALA A 229 21.87 -13.44 8.51
CA ALA A 229 21.75 -13.62 9.95
C ALA A 229 22.79 -12.77 10.71
N ASN A 230 22.34 -12.06 11.73
CA ASN A 230 23.24 -11.39 12.66
C ASN A 230 23.84 -12.43 13.61
N SER A 231 25.14 -12.70 13.46
CA SER A 231 25.88 -13.64 14.31
C SER A 231 25.92 -13.23 15.79
N LEU A 232 25.68 -11.95 16.09
CA LEU A 232 25.67 -11.40 17.45
C LEU A 232 24.26 -11.30 18.05
N ALA A 233 23.21 -11.52 17.26
CA ALA A 233 21.82 -11.44 17.70
C ALA A 233 20.94 -12.46 16.95
N PRO A 234 20.77 -13.69 17.47
CA PRO A 234 19.95 -14.72 16.85
C PRO A 234 18.52 -14.23 16.54
N GLY A 235 18.07 -14.43 15.30
CA GLY A 235 16.74 -13.97 14.83
C GLY A 235 16.69 -12.52 14.33
N VAL A 236 17.80 -11.77 14.42
CA VAL A 236 17.96 -10.46 13.78
C VAL A 236 18.67 -10.67 12.44
N LEU A 237 18.11 -10.11 11.37
CA LEU A 237 18.80 -10.04 10.08
C LEU A 237 19.46 -8.66 9.93
N ILE A 238 20.60 -8.60 9.24
CA ILE A 238 21.31 -7.37 8.87
C ILE A 238 21.57 -7.36 7.36
N PRO A 239 21.75 -6.19 6.72
CA PRO A 239 22.21 -6.14 5.32
C PRO A 239 23.49 -6.97 5.13
N ALA A 240 23.59 -7.71 4.03
CA ALA A 240 24.78 -8.47 3.65
C ALA A 240 26.00 -7.58 3.43
#